data_AF-A0A5K7ZSW8-F1
#
_entry.id   AF-A0A5K7ZSW8-F1
#
_cell.length_a   1.000
_cell.length_b   1.000
_cell.length_c   1.000
_cell.angle_alpha   90.00
_cell.angle_beta   90.00
_cell.angle_gamma   90.00
#
_symmetry.space_group_name_H-M   'P 1'
#
loop_
_entity.id
_entity.type
_entity.pdbx_description
1 polymer ?
#
loop_
_entity_poly.entity_id
_entity_poly.type
_entity_poly.pdbx_seq_one_letter_code
_entity_poly.pdbx_strand_id
1 'polypeptide(L)'
;MNAARRSADITRQLLAFARKQTVSPKVLDINETVAGMTGMLHRFIGEDIDLAWLPGEAVWPVMMDPGQIDQIMANLCVNARDAIADVGKVTIETGNVEFDEAYCAHHYGFLPGEYVLLSVSDNGCGMDSETLGNIFEPFFTTKDSGKGTGLGLATVYGIVKQNNGFVNVYSEPNQGTAFKIYLPRHRTEATGLPGKKMEPPAESGHETILLVEDEPAILEMTTKMLQRLEYTVVAARTPNEAIRLAREYDGEFHLLVTDVVMPGMNGRDLAKRLLSIHSHLRCLFMSGYTANVIAHHGVLDEGVNFIQKPFSKEQLGAKVREALDKDNR
;
A
#
# COMPACT_ATOMS: atom_id res chain seq x y z
N MET A 1 36.60 24.84 2.61
CA MET A 1 36.19 24.43 1.24
C MET A 1 34.88 23.63 1.15
N ASN A 2 34.32 23.10 2.25
CA ASN A 2 33.07 22.29 2.21
C ASN A 2 31.76 23.10 2.06
N ALA A 3 31.68 24.32 2.58
CA ALA A 3 30.45 25.13 2.49
C ALA A 3 30.11 25.55 1.05
N ALA A 4 31.09 26.00 0.27
CA ALA A 4 30.89 26.45 -1.11
C ALA A 4 30.48 25.31 -2.06
N ARG A 5 31.03 24.10 -1.90
CA ARG A 5 30.59 22.90 -2.65
C ARG A 5 29.17 22.50 -2.27
N ARG A 6 28.84 22.49 -0.97
CA ARG A 6 27.49 22.13 -0.48
C ARG A 6 26.42 23.13 -0.93
N SER A 7 26.72 24.44 -0.90
CA SER A 7 25.82 25.45 -1.46
C SER A 7 25.62 25.25 -2.96
N ALA A 8 26.67 24.97 -3.73
CA ALA A 8 26.55 24.70 -5.16
C ALA A 8 25.73 23.43 -5.46
N ASP A 9 25.88 22.36 -4.66
CA ASP A 9 25.10 21.12 -4.80
C ASP A 9 23.62 21.34 -4.47
N ILE A 10 23.32 22.08 -3.39
CA ILE A 10 21.95 22.45 -3.02
C ILE A 10 21.33 23.35 -4.10
N THR A 11 22.05 24.36 -4.60
CA THR A 11 21.56 25.21 -5.70
C THR A 11 21.37 24.42 -6.99
N ARG A 12 22.24 23.43 -7.28
CA ARG A 12 22.10 22.55 -8.45
C ARG A 12 20.90 21.61 -8.32
N GLN A 13 20.61 21.09 -7.12
CA GLN A 13 19.43 20.29 -6.84
C GLN A 13 18.14 21.12 -6.86
N LEU A 14 18.17 22.35 -6.33
CA LEU A 14 17.09 23.34 -6.44
C LEU A 14 16.80 23.70 -7.90
N LEU A 15 17.84 23.94 -8.70
CA LEU A 15 17.71 24.21 -10.14
C LEU A 15 17.26 22.95 -10.91
N ALA A 16 17.62 21.74 -10.47
CA ALA A 16 17.13 20.50 -11.06
C ALA A 16 15.65 20.25 -10.72
N PHE A 17 15.22 20.61 -9.51
CA PHE A 17 13.82 20.59 -9.09
C PHE A 17 12.98 21.67 -9.80
N ALA A 18 13.53 22.88 -9.98
CA ALA A 18 12.86 24.00 -10.63
C ALA A 18 12.87 23.93 -12.17
N ARG A 19 13.87 23.27 -12.78
CA ARG A 19 13.85 23.01 -14.22
C ARG A 19 12.80 21.94 -14.50
N LYS A 20 11.80 22.29 -15.31
CA LYS A 20 11.11 21.31 -16.16
C LYS A 20 12.18 20.61 -17.00
N GLN A 21 12.70 19.48 -16.53
CA GLN A 21 13.46 18.59 -17.39
C GLN A 21 12.60 18.30 -18.62
N THR A 22 13.22 18.20 -19.79
CA THR A 22 12.53 17.79 -21.01
C THR A 22 12.14 16.33 -20.84
N VAL A 23 10.99 16.08 -20.22
CA VAL A 23 10.42 14.75 -20.04
C VAL A 23 10.10 14.21 -21.42
N SER A 24 10.51 12.96 -21.68
CA SER A 24 10.21 12.22 -22.91
C SER A 24 9.38 11.00 -22.55
N PRO A 25 8.06 11.18 -22.32
CA PRO A 25 7.18 10.06 -21.99
C PRO A 25 7.19 9.00 -23.09
N LYS A 26 7.26 7.75 -22.69
CA LYS A 26 7.17 6.58 -23.55
C LYS A 26 6.18 5.59 -22.95
N VAL A 27 5.64 4.72 -23.77
CA VAL A 27 4.88 3.56 -23.28
C VAL A 27 5.90 2.58 -22.68
N LEU A 28 5.76 2.30 -21.39
CA LEU A 28 6.68 1.47 -20.63
C LEU A 28 5.98 0.24 -20.08
N ASP A 29 6.68 -0.88 -20.16
CA ASP A 29 6.50 -1.99 -19.24
C ASP A 29 7.28 -1.68 -17.96
N ILE A 30 6.57 -1.55 -16.83
CA ILE A 30 7.18 -1.24 -15.53
C ILE A 30 8.08 -2.39 -15.06
N ASN A 31 7.73 -3.65 -15.34
CA ASN A 31 8.54 -4.78 -14.93
C ASN A 31 9.87 -4.78 -15.67
N GLU A 32 9.88 -4.53 -16.98
CA GLU A 32 11.14 -4.44 -17.75
C GLU A 32 12.01 -3.28 -17.26
N THR A 33 11.39 -2.13 -16.99
CA THR A 33 12.10 -0.93 -16.53
C THR A 33 12.74 -1.16 -15.17
N VAL A 34 12.00 -1.70 -14.20
CA VAL A 34 12.52 -2.00 -12.85
C VAL A 34 13.54 -3.14 -12.89
N ALA A 35 13.27 -4.21 -13.66
CA ALA A 35 14.22 -5.32 -13.80
C ALA A 35 15.58 -4.85 -14.32
N GLY A 36 15.59 -3.94 -15.31
CA GLY A 36 16.82 -3.36 -15.89
C GLY A 36 17.70 -2.63 -14.89
N MET A 37 17.16 -2.18 -13.75
CA MET A 37 17.92 -1.47 -12.73
C MET A 37 18.16 -2.23 -11.42
N THR A 38 17.55 -3.40 -11.24
CA THR A 38 17.73 -4.23 -10.02
C THR A 38 19.20 -4.42 -9.63
N GLY A 39 20.09 -4.67 -10.61
CA GLY A 39 21.53 -4.80 -10.36
C GLY A 39 22.21 -3.51 -9.90
N MET A 40 21.74 -2.34 -10.36
CA MET A 40 22.22 -1.03 -9.89
C MET A 40 21.67 -0.73 -8.49
N LEU A 41 20.40 -1.02 -8.24
CA LEU A 41 19.75 -0.86 -6.93
C LEU A 41 20.45 -1.70 -5.87
N HIS A 42 20.76 -2.96 -6.17
CA HIS A 42 21.50 -3.83 -5.25
C HIS A 42 22.86 -3.22 -4.83
N ARG A 43 23.55 -2.53 -5.74
CA ARG A 43 24.80 -1.81 -5.41
C ARG A 43 24.58 -0.56 -4.57
N PHE A 44 23.46 0.13 -4.76
CA PHE A 44 23.12 1.32 -3.97
C PHE A 44 22.70 0.99 -2.54
N ILE A 45 21.99 -0.13 -2.37
CA ILE A 45 21.44 -0.55 -1.08
C ILE A 45 22.53 -1.22 -0.23
N GLY A 46 23.45 -1.99 -0.83
CA GLY A 46 24.57 -2.63 -0.12
C GLY A 46 24.41 -4.14 0.00
N GLU A 47 25.40 -4.82 0.57
CA GLU A 47 25.42 -6.29 0.69
C GLU A 47 24.62 -6.79 1.91
N ASP A 48 24.42 -5.94 2.92
CA ASP A 48 23.73 -6.30 4.16
C ASP A 48 22.19 -6.30 4.04
N ILE A 49 21.65 -5.86 2.90
CA ILE A 49 20.21 -5.73 2.71
C ILE A 49 19.77 -6.63 1.55
N ASP A 50 18.84 -7.54 1.86
CA ASP A 50 18.20 -8.40 0.87
C ASP A 50 17.23 -7.58 0.00
N LEU A 51 17.49 -7.52 -1.30
CA LEU A 51 16.61 -6.87 -2.27
C LEU A 51 15.73 -7.91 -2.96
N ALA A 52 14.48 -8.01 -2.51
CA ALA A 52 13.48 -8.87 -3.12
C ALA A 52 12.74 -8.15 -4.25
N TRP A 53 12.74 -8.74 -5.45
CA TRP A 53 11.98 -8.26 -6.61
C TRP A 53 10.83 -9.22 -6.91
N LEU A 54 9.59 -8.75 -6.76
CA LEU A 54 8.36 -9.52 -6.95
C LEU A 54 7.51 -8.88 -8.07
N PRO A 55 7.83 -9.15 -9.35
CA PRO A 55 7.06 -8.60 -10.46
C PRO A 55 5.66 -9.20 -10.51
N GLY A 56 4.64 -8.35 -10.68
CA GLY A 56 3.28 -8.79 -10.98
C GLY A 56 3.16 -9.42 -12.37
N GLU A 57 2.15 -10.27 -12.54
CA GLU A 57 1.84 -10.88 -13.83
C GLU A 57 1.02 -9.93 -14.72
N ALA A 58 1.34 -9.90 -16.02
CA ALA A 58 0.61 -9.14 -17.03
C ALA A 58 0.32 -7.67 -16.63
N VAL A 59 1.31 -7.01 -16.03
CA VAL A 59 1.22 -5.61 -15.59
C VAL A 59 0.92 -4.72 -16.79
N TRP A 60 -0.03 -3.80 -16.63
CA TRP A 60 -0.43 -2.93 -17.73
C TRP A 60 0.67 -1.93 -18.10
N PRO A 61 0.73 -1.49 -19.38
CA PRO A 61 1.69 -0.46 -19.75
C PRO A 61 1.30 0.89 -19.14
N VAL A 62 2.30 1.73 -18.86
CA VAL A 62 2.11 3.12 -18.43
C VAL A 62 2.78 4.08 -19.42
N MET A 63 2.38 5.35 -19.41
CA MET A 63 3.01 6.39 -20.23
C MET A 63 3.82 7.31 -19.34
N MET A 64 5.13 7.08 -19.29
CA MET A 64 6.03 7.79 -18.37
C MET A 64 7.43 7.88 -18.97
N ASP A 65 8.24 8.82 -18.49
CA ASP A 65 9.66 8.87 -18.82
C ASP A 65 10.42 7.80 -18.03
N PRO A 66 11.24 6.93 -18.66
CA PRO A 66 12.02 5.92 -17.95
C PRO A 66 12.89 6.50 -16.83
N GLY A 67 13.52 7.65 -17.05
CA GLY A 67 14.36 8.31 -16.05
C GLY A 67 13.58 8.80 -14.84
N GLN A 68 12.27 9.03 -14.98
CA GLN A 68 11.39 9.35 -13.85
C GLN A 68 11.11 8.12 -12.98
N ILE A 69 10.89 6.95 -13.58
CA ILE A 69 10.86 5.68 -12.83
C ILE A 69 12.19 5.45 -12.14
N ASP A 70 13.30 5.71 -12.85
CA ASP A 70 14.63 5.52 -12.26
C ASP A 70 14.84 6.38 -11.02
N GLN A 71 14.43 7.65 -11.10
CA GLN A 71 14.54 8.60 -10.02
C GLN A 71 13.64 8.24 -8.83
N ILE A 72 12.42 7.71 -9.09
CA ILE A 72 11.54 7.19 -8.05
C ILE A 72 12.24 6.04 -7.30
N MET A 73 12.70 5.04 -8.04
CA MET A 73 13.29 3.83 -7.47
C MET A 73 14.55 4.14 -6.68
N ALA A 74 15.45 4.98 -7.22
CA ALA A 74 16.67 5.37 -6.52
C ALA A 74 16.38 6.09 -5.20
N ASN A 75 15.44 7.05 -5.19
CA ASN A 75 15.09 7.78 -3.97
C ASN A 75 14.47 6.87 -2.90
N LEU A 76 13.54 5.99 -3.30
CA LEU A 76 12.88 5.08 -2.36
C LEU A 76 13.85 4.05 -1.80
N CYS A 77 14.69 3.44 -2.64
CA CYS A 77 15.68 2.45 -2.20
C CYS A 77 16.76 3.02 -1.29
N VAL A 78 17.24 4.25 -1.58
CA VAL A 78 18.21 4.93 -0.70
C VAL A 78 17.57 5.29 0.65
N ASN A 79 16.31 5.72 0.66
CA ASN A 79 15.62 5.98 1.91
C ASN A 79 15.37 4.71 2.72
N ALA A 80 14.98 3.62 2.07
CA ALA A 80 14.83 2.31 2.68
C ALA A 80 16.14 1.82 3.31
N ARG A 81 17.27 1.90 2.57
CA ARG A 81 18.60 1.60 3.10
C ARG A 81 18.92 2.42 4.35
N ASP A 82 18.75 3.74 4.27
CA ASP A 82 19.11 4.62 5.39
C ASP A 82 18.21 4.42 6.62
N ALA A 83 17.02 3.82 6.46
CA ALA A 83 16.12 3.44 7.54
C ALA A 83 16.48 2.09 8.18
N ILE A 84 17.30 1.27 7.52
CA ILE A 84 17.78 -0.02 7.99
C ILE A 84 19.17 0.18 8.63
N ALA A 85 19.33 -0.21 9.90
CA ALA A 85 20.57 0.04 10.63
C ALA A 85 21.72 -0.90 10.25
N ASP A 86 21.44 -2.20 10.09
CA ASP A 86 22.42 -3.23 9.74
C ASP A 86 21.83 -4.14 8.65
N VAL A 87 21.36 -5.34 9.03
CA VAL A 87 20.75 -6.30 8.10
C VAL A 87 19.27 -6.03 7.98
N GLY A 88 18.77 -6.01 6.75
CA GLY A 88 17.35 -5.81 6.51
C GLY A 88 16.91 -6.32 5.14
N LYS A 89 15.69 -5.93 4.77
CA LYS A 89 15.05 -6.36 3.55
C LYS A 89 14.34 -5.19 2.91
N VAL A 90 14.55 -5.03 1.61
CA VAL A 90 13.77 -4.13 0.75
C VAL A 90 13.04 -5.00 -0.26
N THR A 91 11.74 -4.81 -0.38
CA THR A 91 10.88 -5.53 -1.33
C THR A 91 10.32 -4.54 -2.33
N ILE A 92 10.49 -4.83 -3.62
CA ILE A 92 9.89 -4.09 -4.71
C ILE A 92 8.84 -4.96 -5.37
N GLU A 93 7.63 -4.43 -5.54
CA GLU A 93 6.49 -5.16 -6.09
C GLU A 93 5.81 -4.34 -7.18
N THR A 94 5.20 -5.03 -8.14
CA THR A 94 4.33 -4.42 -9.14
C THR A 94 3.02 -5.18 -9.26
N GLY A 95 1.98 -4.51 -9.72
CA GLY A 95 0.68 -5.15 -9.93
C GLY A 95 -0.32 -4.24 -10.60
N ASN A 96 -1.50 -4.78 -10.89
CA ASN A 96 -2.63 -4.04 -11.43
C ASN A 96 -3.68 -3.84 -10.34
N VAL A 97 -4.22 -2.63 -10.22
CA VAL A 97 -5.26 -2.27 -9.26
C VAL A 97 -6.35 -1.48 -9.99
N GLU A 98 -7.61 -1.82 -9.74
CA GLU A 98 -8.76 -1.08 -10.26
C GLU A 98 -9.48 -0.38 -9.10
N PHE A 99 -9.68 0.93 -9.23
CA PHE A 99 -10.48 1.72 -8.29
C PHE A 99 -11.84 1.99 -8.91
N ASP A 100 -12.90 1.54 -8.24
CA ASP A 100 -14.27 1.75 -8.71
C ASP A 100 -14.82 3.13 -8.32
N GLU A 101 -15.95 3.53 -8.90
CA GLU A 101 -16.57 4.83 -8.60
C GLU A 101 -16.99 5.00 -7.13
N ALA A 102 -17.27 3.91 -6.40
CA ALA A 102 -17.58 4.01 -4.97
C ALA A 102 -16.34 4.27 -4.13
N TYR A 103 -15.20 3.70 -4.52
CA TYR A 103 -13.90 3.90 -3.91
C TYR A 103 -13.55 5.39 -3.94
N CYS A 104 -13.64 6.01 -5.11
CA CYS A 104 -13.20 7.40 -5.31
C CYS A 104 -14.19 8.45 -4.82
N ALA A 105 -15.49 8.14 -4.76
CA ALA A 105 -16.49 9.05 -4.19
C ALA A 105 -16.28 9.35 -2.69
N HIS A 106 -15.51 8.51 -1.97
CA HIS A 106 -15.28 8.62 -0.53
C HIS A 106 -13.80 8.77 -0.15
N HIS A 107 -12.89 8.84 -1.14
CA HIS A 107 -11.46 9.05 -0.94
C HIS A 107 -10.98 10.28 -1.72
N TYR A 108 -10.79 11.39 -1.01
CA TYR A 108 -10.24 12.61 -1.60
C TYR A 108 -8.84 12.33 -2.19
N GLY A 109 -8.71 12.44 -3.51
CA GLY A 109 -7.44 12.27 -4.23
C GLY A 109 -7.31 11.00 -5.07
N PHE A 110 -8.29 10.09 -5.01
CA PHE A 110 -8.37 8.92 -5.91
C PHE A 110 -9.33 9.22 -7.05
N LEU A 111 -8.97 8.82 -8.28
CA LEU A 111 -9.85 8.89 -9.44
C LEU A 111 -10.21 7.46 -9.88
N PRO A 112 -11.47 7.19 -10.26
CA PRO A 112 -11.85 5.87 -10.72
C PRO A 112 -11.02 5.49 -11.94
N GLY A 113 -10.54 4.24 -11.99
CA GLY A 113 -9.77 3.77 -13.13
C GLY A 113 -8.85 2.60 -12.84
N GLU A 114 -8.15 2.22 -13.90
CA GLU A 114 -7.16 1.15 -13.93
C GLU A 114 -5.77 1.75 -13.69
N TYR A 115 -5.09 1.26 -12.67
CA TYR A 115 -3.77 1.72 -12.26
C TYR A 115 -2.78 0.57 -12.19
N VAL A 116 -1.53 0.89 -12.48
CA VAL A 116 -0.36 0.08 -12.19
C VAL A 116 0.18 0.49 -10.84
N LEU A 117 0.27 -0.47 -9.92
CA LEU A 117 0.93 -0.34 -8.64
C LEU A 117 2.42 -0.59 -8.80
N LEU A 118 3.24 0.31 -8.26
CA LEU A 118 4.65 0.14 -7.98
C LEU A 118 4.85 0.35 -6.47
N SER A 119 5.27 -0.68 -5.75
CA SER A 119 5.51 -0.61 -4.31
C SER A 119 6.97 -0.83 -3.97
N VAL A 120 7.47 -0.06 -2.99
CA VAL A 120 8.76 -0.28 -2.35
C VAL A 120 8.53 -0.32 -0.85
N SER A 121 8.86 -1.44 -0.23
CA SER A 121 8.69 -1.68 1.20
C SER A 121 10.01 -2.07 1.87
N ASP A 122 10.24 -1.57 3.08
CA ASP A 122 11.39 -1.90 3.91
C ASP A 122 10.96 -2.33 5.31
N ASN A 123 11.84 -3.03 6.02
CA ASN A 123 11.67 -3.42 7.43
C ASN A 123 12.55 -2.57 8.38
N GLY A 124 12.80 -1.31 8.01
CA GLY A 124 13.63 -0.39 8.78
C GLY A 124 12.94 0.17 10.02
N CYS A 125 13.44 1.30 10.52
CA CYS A 125 12.94 1.93 11.74
C CYS A 125 11.54 2.55 11.63
N GLY A 126 10.99 2.70 10.41
CA GLY A 126 9.69 3.32 10.17
C GLY A 126 9.56 4.75 10.70
N MET A 127 8.33 5.28 10.72
CA MET A 127 8.04 6.68 11.04
C MET A 127 6.82 6.78 11.95
N ASP A 128 6.83 7.76 12.87
CA ASP A 128 5.63 8.14 13.62
C ASP A 128 4.68 8.99 12.76
N SER A 129 3.46 9.22 13.26
CA SER A 129 2.41 9.96 12.54
C SER A 129 2.78 11.42 12.24
N GLU A 130 3.56 12.06 13.12
CA GLU A 130 4.01 13.45 12.93
C GLU A 130 5.03 13.53 11.78
N THR A 131 6.00 12.63 11.77
CA THR A 131 6.98 12.50 10.69
C THR A 131 6.28 12.18 9.37
N LEU A 132 5.37 11.19 9.39
CA LEU A 132 4.62 10.73 8.21
C LEU A 132 3.84 11.88 7.53
N GLY A 133 3.30 12.81 8.31
CA GLY A 133 2.56 13.97 7.78
C GLY A 133 3.42 14.95 6.97
N ASN A 134 4.73 14.98 7.18
CA ASN A 134 5.64 15.98 6.61
C ASN A 134 6.62 15.44 5.57
N ILE A 135 6.63 14.12 5.30
CA ILE A 135 7.66 13.46 4.48
C ILE A 135 7.78 13.97 3.05
N PHE A 136 6.72 14.56 2.51
CA PHE A 136 6.69 15.10 1.15
C PHE A 136 6.99 16.61 1.11
N GLU A 137 7.16 17.26 2.26
CA GLU A 137 7.56 18.66 2.31
C GLU A 137 8.99 18.82 1.79
N PRO A 138 9.25 19.76 0.87
CA PRO A 138 10.59 20.04 0.41
C PRO A 138 11.52 20.39 1.57
N PHE A 139 12.71 19.80 1.59
CA PHE A 139 13.76 19.99 2.61
C PHE A 139 13.48 19.34 3.97
N PHE A 140 12.33 18.69 4.17
CA PHE A 140 12.09 17.92 5.37
C PHE A 140 13.02 16.70 5.44
N THR A 141 13.72 16.53 6.57
CA THR A 141 14.55 15.35 6.80
C THR A 141 14.77 15.11 8.30
N THR A 142 14.72 13.84 8.71
CA THR A 142 15.07 13.38 10.05
C THR A 142 16.55 13.01 10.20
N LYS A 143 17.34 13.12 9.12
CA LYS A 143 18.76 12.74 9.08
C LYS A 143 19.65 13.86 9.64
N ASP A 144 20.82 13.48 10.17
CA ASP A 144 21.82 14.43 10.66
C ASP A 144 22.14 15.53 9.62
N SER A 145 22.48 16.73 10.12
CA SER A 145 22.79 17.90 9.30
C SER A 145 23.81 17.61 8.19
N GLY A 146 23.30 17.50 6.96
CA GLY A 146 24.09 17.29 5.76
C GLY A 146 24.26 15.84 5.30
N LYS A 147 23.53 14.88 5.89
CA LYS A 147 23.38 13.50 5.38
C LYS A 147 22.11 13.31 4.53
N GLY A 148 21.20 14.28 4.52
CA GLY A 148 19.99 14.26 3.71
C GLY A 148 19.70 15.64 3.11
N THR A 149 19.29 15.67 1.86
CA THR A 149 18.88 16.92 1.18
C THR A 149 17.42 17.28 1.44
N GLY A 150 16.63 16.31 1.94
CA GLY A 150 15.20 16.44 2.15
C GLY A 150 14.38 16.61 0.86
N LEU A 151 14.99 16.35 -0.31
CA LEU A 151 14.34 16.53 -1.61
C LEU A 151 13.91 15.21 -2.26
N GLY A 152 14.37 14.05 -1.77
CA GLY A 152 14.12 12.76 -2.41
C GLY A 152 12.63 12.41 -2.51
N LEU A 153 11.92 12.41 -1.37
CA LEU A 153 10.48 12.09 -1.34
C LEU A 153 9.62 13.19 -1.97
N ALA A 154 9.98 14.46 -1.81
CA ALA A 154 9.32 15.56 -2.52
C ALA A 154 9.44 15.41 -4.05
N THR A 155 10.58 14.91 -4.54
CA THR A 155 10.79 14.60 -5.97
C THR A 155 9.92 13.41 -6.41
N VAL A 156 9.85 12.34 -5.61
CA VAL A 156 8.93 11.21 -5.87
C VAL A 156 7.51 11.71 -6.01
N TYR A 157 7.03 12.50 -5.04
CA TYR A 157 5.68 13.06 -5.07
C TYR A 157 5.44 13.93 -6.31
N GLY A 158 6.37 14.81 -6.66
CA GLY A 158 6.28 15.66 -7.84
C GLY A 158 6.21 14.87 -9.15
N ILE A 159 7.06 13.85 -9.31
CA ILE A 159 7.06 12.96 -10.48
C ILE A 159 5.72 12.23 -10.60
N VAL A 160 5.23 11.66 -9.49
CA VAL A 160 3.98 10.90 -9.50
C VAL A 160 2.80 11.79 -9.87
N LYS A 161 2.72 13.00 -9.28
CA LYS A 161 1.67 13.97 -9.63
C LYS A 161 1.76 14.46 -11.08
N GLN A 162 2.96 14.63 -11.63
CA GLN A 162 3.15 15.00 -13.03
C GLN A 162 2.58 13.94 -14.00
N ASN A 163 2.57 12.68 -13.59
CA ASN A 163 2.06 11.55 -14.38
C ASN A 163 0.64 11.13 -13.97
N ASN A 164 -0.13 12.04 -13.38
CA ASN A 164 -1.51 11.82 -12.95
C ASN A 164 -1.70 10.63 -11.99
N GLY A 165 -0.63 10.25 -11.30
CA GLY A 165 -0.64 9.22 -10.28
C GLY A 165 -0.85 9.77 -8.87
N PHE A 166 -0.83 8.86 -7.90
CA PHE A 166 -0.83 9.21 -6.48
C PHE A 166 0.03 8.23 -5.69
N VAL A 167 0.37 8.64 -4.45
CA VAL A 167 1.27 7.90 -3.56
C VAL A 167 0.57 7.72 -2.22
N ASN A 168 0.54 6.48 -1.73
CA ASN A 168 0.19 6.17 -0.35
C ASN A 168 1.44 5.71 0.38
N VAL A 169 1.53 6.04 1.67
CA VAL A 169 2.64 5.64 2.53
C VAL A 169 2.07 5.04 3.80
N TYR A 170 2.53 3.84 4.13
CA TYR A 170 2.22 3.13 5.37
C TYR A 170 3.53 2.99 6.14
N SER A 171 3.56 3.45 7.38
CA SER A 171 4.78 3.40 8.20
C SER A 171 4.44 3.45 9.67
N GLU A 172 5.15 2.67 10.47
CA GLU A 172 5.06 2.72 11.93
C GLU A 172 6.44 2.55 12.57
N PRO A 173 6.66 3.13 13.77
CA PRO A 173 7.93 2.98 14.46
C PRO A 173 8.31 1.51 14.69
N ASN A 174 9.49 1.15 14.20
CA ASN A 174 10.10 -0.19 14.23
C ASN A 174 9.38 -1.28 13.42
N GLN A 175 8.45 -0.91 12.53
CA GLN A 175 7.77 -1.83 11.61
C GLN A 175 8.19 -1.65 10.15
N GLY A 176 8.98 -0.61 9.86
CA GLY A 176 9.40 -0.25 8.51
C GLY A 176 8.41 0.65 7.78
N THR A 177 8.57 0.74 6.47
CA THR A 177 7.79 1.66 5.62
C THR A 177 7.43 0.99 4.31
N ALA A 178 6.22 1.24 3.81
CA ALA A 178 5.76 0.85 2.48
C ALA A 178 5.27 2.07 1.70
N PHE A 179 5.97 2.40 0.61
CA PHE A 179 5.51 3.37 -0.38
C PHE A 179 4.75 2.62 -1.48
N LYS A 180 3.56 3.09 -1.82
CA LYS A 180 2.72 2.56 -2.90
C LYS A 180 2.40 3.66 -3.89
N ILE A 181 2.91 3.52 -5.10
CA ILE A 181 2.74 4.47 -6.19
C ILE A 181 1.76 3.89 -7.20
N TYR A 182 0.76 4.66 -7.55
CA TYR A 182 -0.27 4.27 -8.50
C TYR A 182 -0.15 5.12 -9.75
N LEU A 183 0.14 4.49 -10.88
CA LEU A 183 0.30 5.14 -12.18
C LEU A 183 -0.87 4.74 -13.08
N PRO A 184 -1.56 5.68 -13.73
CA PRO A 184 -2.67 5.35 -14.63
C PRO A 184 -2.21 4.40 -15.74
N ARG A 185 -3.02 3.38 -16.03
CA ARG A 185 -2.81 2.53 -17.19
C ARG A 185 -2.84 3.36 -18.47
N HIS A 186 -1.84 3.15 -19.33
CA HIS A 186 -1.90 3.63 -20.70
C HIS A 186 -2.67 2.64 -21.57
N ARG A 187 -3.75 3.11 -22.19
CA ARG A 187 -4.47 2.36 -23.23
C ARG A 187 -3.92 2.80 -24.58
N THR A 188 -3.19 1.94 -25.26
CA THR A 188 -2.85 2.16 -26.67
C THR A 188 -4.16 2.21 -27.45
N GLU A 189 -4.39 3.22 -28.30
CA GLU A 189 -5.58 3.30 -29.15
C GLU A 189 -5.62 2.11 -30.12
N ALA A 190 -6.14 0.98 -29.66
CA ALA A 190 -6.83 0.03 -30.51
C ALA A 190 -8.28 0.51 -30.57
N THR A 191 -8.70 0.85 -31.79
CA THR A 191 -10.08 1.15 -32.20
C THR A 191 -11.10 0.32 -31.42
N GLY A 192 -12.15 1.01 -30.99
CA GLY A 192 -13.20 0.52 -30.11
C GLY A 192 -13.61 -0.94 -30.32
N LEU A 193 -13.59 -1.67 -29.20
CA LEU A 193 -14.52 -2.74 -28.94
C LEU A 193 -15.34 -2.34 -27.71
N PRO A 194 -16.67 -2.23 -27.80
CA PRO A 194 -17.50 -2.20 -26.62
C PRO A 194 -17.58 -3.63 -26.08
N GLY A 195 -17.11 -3.86 -24.86
CA GLY A 195 -17.26 -5.15 -24.19
C GLY A 195 -16.22 -5.29 -23.09
N LYS A 196 -16.59 -5.64 -21.86
CA LYS A 196 -17.45 -6.79 -21.55
C LYS A 196 -18.28 -6.45 -20.31
N LYS A 197 -19.61 -6.61 -20.36
CA LYS A 197 -20.39 -6.82 -19.14
C LYS A 197 -19.78 -8.04 -18.46
N MET A 198 -19.12 -7.83 -17.33
CA MET A 198 -18.67 -8.93 -16.48
C MET A 198 -19.91 -9.69 -16.01
N GLU A 199 -19.90 -10.99 -16.26
CA GLU A 199 -20.79 -11.94 -15.61
C GLU A 199 -20.60 -11.83 -14.09
N PRO A 200 -21.68 -11.98 -13.29
CA PRO A 200 -21.58 -11.90 -11.84
C PRO A 200 -20.68 -13.02 -11.30
N PRO A 201 -19.67 -12.73 -10.46
CA PRO A 201 -18.98 -13.80 -9.76
C PRO A 201 -19.85 -14.31 -8.60
N ALA A 202 -19.99 -15.64 -8.58
CA ALA A 202 -20.18 -16.56 -7.45
C ALA A 202 -20.98 -16.08 -6.21
N GLU A 203 -22.08 -16.79 -5.94
CA GLU A 203 -22.87 -16.87 -4.70
C GLU A 203 -22.76 -15.67 -3.75
N SER A 204 -23.77 -14.80 -3.80
CA SER A 204 -23.93 -13.73 -2.83
C SER A 204 -24.04 -14.28 -1.41
N GLY A 205 -23.31 -13.66 -0.50
CA GLY A 205 -23.29 -14.04 0.89
C GLY A 205 -24.29 -13.22 1.71
N HIS A 206 -25.17 -13.87 2.46
CA HIS A 206 -26.08 -13.22 3.40
C HIS A 206 -25.47 -13.08 4.82
N GLU A 207 -24.20 -13.45 4.98
CA GLU A 207 -23.50 -13.47 6.26
C GLU A 207 -23.28 -12.05 6.83
N THR A 208 -23.26 -11.97 8.15
CA THR A 208 -22.95 -10.73 8.88
C THR A 208 -21.46 -10.63 9.17
N ILE A 209 -20.85 -9.53 8.72
CA ILE A 209 -19.44 -9.20 8.88
C ILE A 209 -19.29 -8.06 9.88
N LEU A 210 -18.43 -8.27 10.89
CA LEU A 210 -17.94 -7.19 11.76
C LEU A 210 -16.68 -6.62 11.14
N LEU A 211 -16.73 -5.36 10.69
CA LEU A 211 -15.61 -4.66 10.08
C LEU A 211 -15.00 -3.67 11.09
N VAL A 212 -13.69 -3.73 11.29
CA VAL A 212 -12.96 -2.87 12.22
C VAL A 212 -11.77 -2.21 11.52
N GLU A 213 -11.79 -0.90 11.46
CA GLU A 213 -10.81 -0.07 10.76
C GLU A 213 -10.80 1.33 11.38
N ASP A 214 -9.63 1.83 11.76
CA ASP A 214 -9.49 3.12 12.42
C ASP A 214 -9.47 4.30 11.44
N GLU A 215 -9.02 4.07 10.20
CA GLU A 215 -9.07 5.06 9.13
C GLU A 215 -10.50 5.20 8.57
N PRO A 216 -11.20 6.34 8.77
CA PRO A 216 -12.62 6.46 8.41
C PRO A 216 -12.90 6.22 6.92
N ALA A 217 -11.97 6.61 6.06
CA ALA A 217 -12.10 6.46 4.62
C ALA A 217 -12.08 4.97 4.21
N ILE A 218 -11.11 4.22 4.72
CA ILE A 218 -10.98 2.77 4.48
C ILE A 218 -12.17 2.02 5.07
N LEU A 219 -12.64 2.41 6.27
CA LEU A 219 -13.79 1.80 6.92
C LEU A 219 -15.05 1.94 6.06
N GLU A 220 -15.32 3.17 5.58
CA GLU A 220 -16.49 3.46 4.77
C GLU A 220 -16.45 2.75 3.40
N MET A 221 -15.29 2.73 2.75
CA MET A 221 -15.11 2.02 1.47
C MET A 221 -15.28 0.52 1.63
N THR A 222 -14.60 -0.09 2.60
CA THR A 222 -14.66 -1.54 2.81
C THR A 222 -16.09 -1.95 3.17
N THR A 223 -16.79 -1.14 3.96
CA THR A 223 -18.23 -1.31 4.22
C THR A 223 -19.05 -1.35 2.93
N LYS A 224 -18.86 -0.38 2.03
CA LYS A 224 -19.61 -0.31 0.76
C LYS A 224 -19.28 -1.45 -0.20
N MET A 225 -18.02 -1.88 -0.24
CA MET A 225 -17.61 -3.02 -1.06
C MET A 225 -18.29 -4.31 -0.60
N LEU A 226 -18.27 -4.58 0.71
CA LEU A 226 -18.93 -5.75 1.29
C LEU A 226 -20.46 -5.69 1.12
N GLN A 227 -21.08 -4.53 1.32
CA GLN A 227 -22.52 -4.35 1.08
C GLN A 227 -22.92 -4.56 -0.39
N ARG A 228 -22.06 -4.15 -1.35
CA ARG A 228 -22.27 -4.40 -2.79
C ARG A 228 -22.11 -5.87 -3.17
N LEU A 229 -21.42 -6.64 -2.34
CA LEU A 229 -21.32 -8.10 -2.41
C LEU A 229 -22.45 -8.79 -1.62
N GLU A 230 -23.47 -8.02 -1.19
CA GLU A 230 -24.69 -8.44 -0.49
C GLU A 230 -24.50 -8.88 0.97
N TYR A 231 -23.31 -8.71 1.57
CA TYR A 231 -23.08 -8.98 2.99
C TYR A 231 -23.72 -7.92 3.90
N THR A 232 -24.15 -8.35 5.09
CA THR A 232 -24.55 -7.43 6.15
C THR A 232 -23.29 -6.95 6.88
N VAL A 233 -23.06 -5.65 6.96
CA VAL A 233 -21.83 -5.10 7.57
C VAL A 233 -22.17 -4.30 8.82
N VAL A 234 -21.52 -4.64 9.93
CA VAL A 234 -21.48 -3.83 11.15
C VAL A 234 -20.08 -3.25 11.27
N ALA A 235 -19.98 -1.93 11.18
CA ALA A 235 -18.70 -1.21 11.17
C ALA A 235 -18.34 -0.65 12.55
N ALA A 236 -17.07 -0.73 12.92
CA ALA A 236 -16.50 -0.16 14.13
C ALA A 236 -15.19 0.59 13.82
N ARG A 237 -15.00 1.76 14.42
CA ARG A 237 -13.80 2.59 14.23
C ARG A 237 -12.68 2.26 15.20
N THR A 238 -12.99 1.48 16.25
CA THR A 238 -12.01 1.12 17.27
C THR A 238 -12.22 -0.31 17.75
N PRO A 239 -11.17 -0.99 18.25
CA PRO A 239 -11.28 -2.31 18.86
C PRO A 239 -12.29 -2.36 20.02
N ASN A 240 -12.34 -1.32 20.85
CA ASN A 240 -13.28 -1.27 21.98
C ASN A 240 -14.73 -1.14 21.54
N GLU A 241 -14.98 -0.35 20.49
CA GLU A 241 -16.31 -0.27 19.88
C GLU A 241 -16.74 -1.61 19.29
N ALA A 242 -15.83 -2.31 18.60
CA ALA A 242 -16.10 -3.64 18.06
C ALA A 242 -16.46 -4.66 19.17
N ILE A 243 -15.74 -4.65 20.30
CA ILE A 243 -16.04 -5.51 21.45
C ILE A 243 -17.40 -5.18 22.06
N ARG A 244 -17.76 -3.90 22.16
CA ARG A 244 -19.08 -3.48 22.64
C ARG A 244 -20.18 -3.98 21.71
N LEU A 245 -20.04 -3.73 20.40
CA LEU A 245 -21.00 -4.20 19.39
C LEU A 245 -21.14 -5.71 19.40
N ALA A 246 -20.04 -6.46 19.55
CA ALA A 246 -20.07 -7.91 19.66
C ALA A 246 -20.87 -8.44 20.87
N ARG A 247 -21.00 -7.66 21.95
CA ARG A 247 -21.79 -8.04 23.13
C ARG A 247 -23.26 -7.62 23.05
N GLU A 248 -23.52 -6.51 22.37
CA GLU A 248 -24.85 -5.90 22.28
C GLU A 248 -25.65 -6.38 21.06
N TYR A 249 -24.99 -6.97 20.07
CA TYR A 249 -25.63 -7.46 18.87
C TYR A 249 -26.34 -8.79 19.13
N ASP A 250 -27.66 -8.82 18.91
CA ASP A 250 -28.51 -10.01 19.10
C ASP A 250 -28.33 -11.08 18.00
N GLY A 251 -27.59 -10.78 16.93
CA GLY A 251 -27.31 -11.70 15.82
C GLY A 251 -25.94 -12.38 15.90
N GLU A 252 -25.64 -13.25 14.94
CA GLU A 252 -24.36 -13.94 14.84
C GLU A 252 -23.41 -13.20 13.87
N PHE A 253 -22.17 -12.98 14.30
CA PHE A 253 -21.09 -12.53 13.42
C PHE A 253 -20.37 -13.74 12.83
N HIS A 254 -20.33 -13.79 11.50
CA HIS A 254 -19.74 -14.92 10.76
C HIS A 254 -18.26 -14.68 10.45
N LEU A 255 -17.90 -13.42 10.21
CA LEU A 255 -16.54 -13.00 9.89
C LEU A 255 -16.19 -11.67 10.56
N LEU A 256 -15.02 -11.61 11.17
CA LEU A 256 -14.32 -10.39 11.53
C LEU A 256 -13.40 -10.00 10.38
N VAL A 257 -13.58 -8.80 9.84
CA VAL A 257 -12.61 -8.15 8.95
C VAL A 257 -11.97 -7.03 9.75
N THR A 258 -10.67 -7.08 10.01
CA THR A 258 -10.00 -6.08 10.87
C THR A 258 -8.65 -5.67 10.33
N ASP A 259 -8.28 -4.40 10.48
CA ASP A 259 -6.86 -4.02 10.32
C ASP A 259 -5.99 -4.79 11.32
N VAL A 260 -4.77 -5.14 10.91
CA VAL A 260 -3.77 -5.76 11.76
C VAL A 260 -3.30 -4.78 12.82
N VAL A 261 -3.04 -3.54 12.42
CA VAL A 261 -2.55 -2.51 13.34
C VAL A 261 -3.59 -1.42 13.51
N MET A 262 -3.92 -1.13 14.76
CA MET A 262 -4.85 -0.09 15.15
C MET A 262 -4.38 0.53 16.47
N PRO A 263 -4.67 1.82 16.72
CA PRO A 263 -4.40 2.46 18.00
C PRO A 263 -5.02 1.69 19.18
N GLY A 264 -4.18 1.43 20.20
CA GLY A 264 -4.59 0.85 21.48
C GLY A 264 -4.67 -0.68 21.53
N MET A 265 -5.07 -1.36 20.45
CA MET A 265 -5.12 -2.83 20.39
C MET A 265 -4.97 -3.30 18.94
N ASN A 266 -4.05 -4.25 18.70
CA ASN A 266 -3.90 -4.86 17.38
C ASN A 266 -5.09 -5.79 17.03
N GLY A 267 -5.28 -6.05 15.74
CA GLY A 267 -6.38 -6.88 15.25
C GLY A 267 -6.39 -8.31 15.79
N ARG A 268 -5.22 -8.88 16.11
CA ARG A 268 -5.12 -10.27 16.62
C ARG A 268 -5.61 -10.39 18.06
N ASP A 269 -5.26 -9.43 18.91
CA ASP A 269 -5.73 -9.37 20.28
C ASP A 269 -7.23 -9.06 20.32
N LEU A 270 -7.73 -8.26 19.38
CA LEU A 270 -9.15 -8.07 19.16
C LEU A 270 -9.83 -9.39 18.77
N ALA A 271 -9.31 -10.09 17.76
CA ALA A 271 -9.84 -11.38 17.31
C ALA A 271 -9.92 -12.41 18.45
N LYS A 272 -8.86 -12.55 19.27
CA LYS A 272 -8.84 -13.44 20.44
C LYS A 272 -9.94 -13.10 21.45
N ARG A 273 -10.18 -11.80 21.70
CA ARG A 273 -11.25 -11.36 22.61
C ARG A 273 -12.63 -11.63 22.02
N LEU A 274 -12.81 -11.40 20.73
CA LEU A 274 -14.08 -11.62 20.05
C LEU A 274 -14.42 -13.11 19.93
N LEU A 275 -13.43 -13.98 19.72
CA LEU A 275 -13.60 -15.44 19.73
C LEU A 275 -14.11 -15.98 21.07
N SER A 276 -13.79 -15.30 22.19
CA SER A 276 -14.35 -15.67 23.51
C SER A 276 -15.83 -15.30 23.68
N ILE A 277 -16.35 -14.42 22.80
CA ILE A 277 -17.75 -13.96 22.79
C ILE A 277 -18.54 -14.73 21.72
N HIS A 278 -17.95 -14.87 20.53
CA HIS A 278 -18.49 -15.55 19.35
C HIS A 278 -17.55 -16.68 18.93
N SER A 279 -17.80 -17.90 19.42
CA SER A 279 -16.89 -19.05 19.25
C SER A 279 -16.77 -19.58 17.82
N HIS A 280 -17.63 -19.16 16.90
CA HIS A 280 -17.61 -19.56 15.49
C HIS A 280 -17.10 -18.44 14.56
N LEU A 281 -16.68 -17.31 15.14
CA LEU A 281 -16.21 -16.15 14.40
C LEU A 281 -14.94 -16.47 13.62
N ARG A 282 -15.00 -16.31 12.30
CA ARG A 282 -13.81 -16.40 11.45
C ARG A 282 -13.13 -15.04 11.38
N CYS A 283 -11.86 -15.00 10.99
CA CYS A 283 -11.09 -13.76 10.92
C CYS A 283 -10.40 -13.60 9.56
N LEU A 284 -10.50 -12.40 8.99
CA LEU A 284 -9.75 -11.91 7.84
C LEU A 284 -9.04 -10.62 8.24
N PHE A 285 -7.71 -10.61 8.15
CA PHE A 285 -6.89 -9.46 8.51
C PHE A 285 -6.57 -8.60 7.30
N MET A 286 -6.72 -7.29 7.41
CA MET A 286 -6.31 -6.33 6.39
C MET A 286 -4.94 -5.75 6.77
N SER A 287 -4.01 -5.60 5.83
CA SER A 287 -2.72 -4.97 6.14
C SER A 287 -2.16 -4.14 4.99
N GLY A 288 -1.56 -3.00 5.28
CA GLY A 288 -0.76 -2.24 4.32
C GLY A 288 0.57 -2.92 3.95
N TYR A 289 1.09 -3.77 4.83
CA TYR A 289 2.34 -4.50 4.68
C TYR A 289 2.15 -5.80 3.87
N THR A 290 3.24 -6.34 3.30
CA THR A 290 3.19 -7.60 2.56
C THR A 290 3.10 -8.80 3.50
N ALA A 291 2.57 -9.92 3.00
CA ALA A 291 2.43 -11.17 3.74
C ALA A 291 3.74 -11.64 4.41
N ASN A 292 4.87 -11.46 3.72
CA ASN A 292 6.20 -11.86 4.19
C ASN A 292 6.72 -10.98 5.33
N VAL A 293 6.40 -9.68 5.32
CA VAL A 293 6.79 -8.76 6.41
C VAL A 293 6.01 -9.14 7.67
N ILE A 294 4.73 -9.44 7.55
CA ILE A 294 3.87 -9.83 8.68
C ILE A 294 4.25 -11.22 9.24
N ALA A 295 4.64 -12.18 8.38
CA ALA A 295 5.07 -13.52 8.78
C ALA A 295 6.39 -13.51 9.57
N HIS A 296 7.38 -12.73 9.14
CA HIS A 296 8.66 -12.59 9.87
C HIS A 296 8.53 -11.86 11.21
N HIS A 297 7.45 -11.13 11.44
CA HIS A 297 7.17 -10.42 12.69
C HIS A 297 6.40 -11.26 13.74
N GLY A 298 6.17 -12.56 13.49
CA GLY A 298 5.44 -13.44 14.41
C GLY A 298 3.94 -13.12 14.52
N VAL A 299 3.41 -12.35 13.57
CA VAL A 299 2.04 -11.81 13.59
C VAL A 299 1.04 -12.78 12.95
N LEU A 300 1.47 -13.65 12.05
CA LEU A 300 0.64 -14.69 11.41
C LEU A 300 1.21 -16.09 11.66
N ASP A 301 0.41 -16.98 12.27
CA ASP A 301 0.67 -18.42 12.28
C ASP A 301 0.21 -19.03 10.93
N GLU A 302 0.67 -20.23 10.59
CA GLU A 302 0.13 -21.00 9.46
C GLU A 302 -1.41 -21.13 9.61
N GLY A 303 -2.18 -20.63 8.64
CA GLY A 303 -3.64 -20.75 8.60
C GLY A 303 -4.44 -19.45 8.79
N VAL A 304 -3.79 -18.30 9.02
CA VAL A 304 -4.50 -17.02 9.15
C VAL A 304 -4.89 -16.43 7.78
N ASN A 305 -6.17 -16.06 7.60
CA ASN A 305 -6.62 -15.38 6.38
C ASN A 305 -6.25 -13.89 6.42
N PHE A 306 -5.62 -13.38 5.36
CA PHE A 306 -5.29 -11.96 5.24
C PHE A 306 -5.54 -11.43 3.82
N ILE A 307 -5.70 -10.12 3.72
CA ILE A 307 -5.79 -9.35 2.48
C ILE A 307 -4.90 -8.10 2.56
N GLN A 308 -4.14 -7.86 1.52
CA GLN A 308 -3.24 -6.71 1.45
C GLN A 308 -3.99 -5.47 0.93
N LYS A 309 -3.86 -4.35 1.63
CA LYS A 309 -4.37 -3.03 1.23
C LYS A 309 -3.43 -2.39 0.19
N PRO A 310 -3.93 -1.65 -0.81
CA PRO A 310 -5.34 -1.59 -1.19
C PRO A 310 -5.75 -2.87 -1.91
N PHE A 311 -7.03 -3.19 -1.81
CA PHE A 311 -7.65 -4.30 -2.50
C PHE A 311 -8.82 -3.81 -3.35
N SER A 312 -9.07 -4.49 -4.47
CA SER A 312 -10.30 -4.31 -5.24
C SER A 312 -11.47 -5.02 -4.57
N LYS A 313 -12.70 -4.69 -4.99
CA LYS A 313 -13.92 -5.37 -4.52
C LYS A 313 -13.88 -6.87 -4.84
N GLU A 314 -13.35 -7.26 -5.99
CA GLU A 314 -13.22 -8.65 -6.44
C GLU A 314 -12.22 -9.40 -5.57
N GLN A 315 -11.08 -8.79 -5.26
CA GLN A 315 -10.07 -9.36 -4.36
C GLN A 315 -10.64 -9.53 -2.93
N LEU A 316 -11.36 -8.51 -2.44
CA LEU A 316 -12.03 -8.58 -1.15
C LEU A 316 -13.09 -9.68 -1.12
N GLY A 317 -13.95 -9.75 -2.15
CA GLY A 317 -15.00 -10.76 -2.26
C GLY A 317 -14.43 -12.18 -2.30
N ALA A 318 -13.38 -12.42 -3.09
CA ALA A 318 -12.71 -13.71 -3.16
C ALA A 318 -12.13 -14.12 -1.80
N LYS A 319 -11.48 -13.18 -1.09
CA LYS A 319 -10.87 -13.47 0.23
C LYS A 319 -11.89 -13.66 1.34
N VAL A 320 -12.98 -12.90 1.32
CA VAL A 320 -14.10 -13.08 2.25
C VAL A 320 -14.73 -14.45 2.06
N ARG A 321 -14.98 -14.86 0.81
CA ARG A 321 -15.54 -16.18 0.50
C ARG A 321 -14.59 -17.31 0.92
N GLU A 322 -13.30 -17.18 0.60
CA GLU A 322 -12.26 -18.12 1.06
C GLU A 322 -12.25 -18.27 2.59
N ALA A 323 -12.35 -17.15 3.33
CA ALA A 323 -12.37 -17.18 4.79
C ALA A 323 -13.65 -17.81 5.35
N LEU A 324 -14.80 -17.55 4.73
CA LEU A 324 -16.12 -18.08 5.11
C LEU A 324 -16.37 -19.53 4.67
N ASP A 325 -15.60 -20.08 3.74
CA ASP A 325 -15.78 -21.46 3.24
C ASP A 325 -14.73 -22.45 3.76
N LYS A 326 -13.64 -21.98 4.37
CA LYS A 326 -12.68 -22.85 5.06
C LYS A 326 -13.32 -23.54 6.28
N ASP A 327 -13.75 -24.79 6.12
CA ASP A 327 -14.17 -25.64 7.23
C ASP A 327 -13.07 -25.71 8.30
N ASN A 328 -13.43 -25.44 9.57
CA ASN A 328 -12.59 -25.72 10.73
C ASN A 328 -12.31 -27.22 10.78
N ARG A 329 -11.11 -27.63 10.38
CA ARG A 329 -10.51 -28.92 10.76
C ARG A 329 -9.39 -28.68 11.74
#